data_AF-A0A5P0ZK97-F1
#
_entry.id   AF-A0A5P0ZK97-F1
#
_cell.length_a   1.000
_cell.length_b   1.000
_cell.length_c   1.000
_cell.angle_alpha   90.00
_cell.angle_beta   90.00
_cell.angle_gamma   90.00
#
_symmetry.space_group_name_H-M   'P 1'
#
loop_
_entity.id
_entity.type
_entity.pdbx_description
1 polymer ?
#
loop_
_entity_poly.entity_id
_entity_poly.type
_entity_poly.pdbx_seq_one_letter_code
_entity_poly.pdbx_strand_id
1 'polypeptide(L)'
;MKRIKYAGLTTATLLAVAPVVFQTTTVDAATNVTTKAAINPGMLNPLQSVADFWNNFSNKYLLKYIPIDDGKVQKEVPNLTGMTYDGTTNQSSMDSLDDMMHKQFNHAVSFDQFMNTNLLDPVASKEAMQVLGSPNKSSLNYLYKITPADSETESDFRYKYDDVLNKGNGAQLTFGLQVIYKGKDGNPKNGKEIARTSITVTNNRAIVAPATELHVNFDSPLNVEVGSKTVDAKLSNTVNASVTNQDGTMMPFSAVPGEIYQTEDGARTRTGNIVTSSTFNNKGDKFYQPVMISFKNADVDVNAIYNKMVNDKSNLITFNGNTATSTNVDTTNKTITYIRVVTVGEEPTTIDRPDEVNDGWSINNLHGVVTVRDEAGPLYNDDNKITSRSIDAHTGWQTDKYRINNESGEIQYRVSTHEWVNSDMVDFVQTEANEATSETAMTNITDLQGHHVISLSGADKDKVYPLYNTNGKKLTRNLGQGSAWQTDKQATDSEGNTVYRVSTDEWVRLEAGVSFK
;
A
#
# COMPACT_ATOMS: atom_id res chain seq x y z
N MET A 1 -68.18 -30.69 49.66
CA MET A 1 -67.24 -31.09 48.59
C MET A 1 -66.14 -30.03 48.53
N LYS A 2 -64.88 -30.38 48.91
CA LYS A 2 -63.67 -30.45 48.05
C LYS A 2 -63.43 -29.19 47.19
N ARG A 3 -62.28 -28.49 47.16
CA ARG A 3 -60.92 -28.65 47.71
C ARG A 3 -60.16 -27.31 47.63
N ILE A 4 -59.16 -27.19 48.51
CA ILE A 4 -58.14 -26.16 48.71
C ILE A 4 -57.07 -26.13 47.59
N LYS A 5 -56.40 -24.97 47.35
CA LYS A 5 -54.91 -24.84 47.34
C LYS A 5 -54.43 -23.37 47.39
N TYR A 6 -53.56 -23.14 48.37
CA TYR A 6 -52.75 -21.94 48.67
C TYR A 6 -51.40 -21.96 47.95
N ALA A 7 -50.81 -20.77 47.77
CA ALA A 7 -49.38 -20.38 47.99
C ALA A 7 -49.12 -19.13 47.13
N GLY A 8 -48.52 -18.03 47.56
CA GLY A 8 -47.79 -17.63 48.77
C GLY A 8 -46.89 -16.47 48.33
N LEU A 9 -46.65 -15.45 49.16
CA LEU A 9 -45.52 -14.55 48.98
C LEU A 9 -45.10 -13.98 50.35
N THR A 10 -43.86 -14.31 50.68
CA THR A 10 -43.16 -14.05 51.94
C THR A 10 -42.48 -12.68 51.93
N THR A 11 -42.28 -12.19 53.15
CA THR A 11 -41.81 -10.89 53.59
C THR A 11 -40.38 -10.53 53.18
N ALA A 12 -40.16 -9.22 53.06
CA ALA A 12 -38.88 -8.54 52.82
C ALA A 12 -37.84 -8.78 53.94
N THR A 13 -36.55 -8.81 53.55
CA THR A 13 -35.46 -8.44 54.45
C THR A 13 -34.43 -7.58 53.71
N LEU A 14 -34.11 -6.47 54.35
CA LEU A 14 -33.17 -5.40 54.03
C LEU A 14 -31.72 -5.89 54.15
N LEU A 15 -30.82 -5.51 53.23
CA LEU A 15 -29.37 -5.56 53.47
C LEU A 15 -28.66 -4.35 52.87
N ALA A 16 -27.67 -3.86 53.61
CA ALA A 16 -27.13 -2.51 53.60
C ALA A 16 -26.07 -2.22 52.51
N VAL A 17 -25.90 -0.92 52.28
CA VAL A 17 -24.91 -0.26 51.42
C VAL A 17 -23.50 -0.32 52.02
N ALA A 18 -22.49 -0.54 51.18
CA ALA A 18 -21.13 -0.04 51.39
C ALA A 18 -20.59 0.53 50.06
N PRO A 19 -19.79 1.63 50.08
CA PRO A 19 -19.39 2.37 48.89
C PRO A 19 -18.14 1.78 48.24
N VAL A 20 -18.08 1.77 46.90
CA VAL A 20 -16.83 1.49 46.17
C VAL A 20 -16.45 2.71 45.34
N VAL A 21 -15.36 3.32 45.81
CA VAL A 21 -14.41 4.27 45.23
C VAL A 21 -14.47 4.45 43.71
N PHE A 22 -14.60 5.70 43.26
CA PHE A 22 -14.29 6.13 41.90
C PHE A 22 -12.79 5.99 41.63
N GLN A 23 -12.42 5.20 40.62
CA GLN A 23 -11.15 5.40 39.92
C GLN A 23 -11.46 5.94 38.53
N THR A 24 -11.13 7.22 38.34
CA THR A 24 -10.96 7.83 37.03
C THR A 24 -9.69 7.27 36.41
N THR A 25 -9.81 6.42 35.39
CA THR A 25 -8.70 6.13 34.49
C THR A 25 -8.99 6.75 33.14
N THR A 26 -8.13 7.70 32.81
CA THR A 26 -7.87 8.26 31.49
C THR A 26 -7.83 7.17 30.43
N VAL A 27 -8.49 7.43 29.30
CA VAL A 27 -8.39 6.61 28.09
C VAL A 27 -7.04 6.91 27.47
N ASP A 28 -6.06 6.05 27.73
CA ASP A 28 -4.87 5.95 26.89
C ASP A 28 -5.14 4.95 25.77
N ALA A 29 -4.91 5.42 24.55
CA ALA A 29 -4.87 4.63 23.34
C ALA A 29 -3.71 3.64 23.38
N ALA A 30 -3.97 2.37 23.07
CA ALA A 30 -2.91 1.44 22.65
C ALA A 30 -3.47 0.27 21.81
N THR A 31 -3.10 0.33 20.52
CA THR A 31 -2.52 -0.75 19.69
C THR A 31 -3.25 -2.08 19.49
N ASN A 32 -3.65 -2.28 18.22
CA ASN A 32 -3.53 -3.47 17.37
C ASN A 32 -3.11 -4.80 18.03
N VAL A 33 -4.04 -5.77 18.01
CA VAL A 33 -3.70 -7.19 17.89
C VAL A 33 -4.43 -7.75 16.67
N THR A 34 -3.65 -8.06 15.64
CA THR A 34 -4.08 -8.83 14.47
C THR A 34 -4.29 -10.29 14.87
N THR A 35 -5.54 -10.75 14.88
CA THR A 35 -5.85 -12.16 14.59
C THR A 35 -6.34 -12.25 13.15
N LYS A 36 -5.45 -12.71 12.25
CA LYS A 36 -5.84 -13.19 10.92
C LYS A 36 -6.76 -14.40 11.10
N ALA A 37 -8.07 -14.19 11.04
CA ALA A 37 -8.99 -15.23 10.64
C ALA A 37 -9.00 -15.27 9.11
N ALA A 38 -8.67 -16.43 8.54
CA ALA A 38 -8.72 -16.66 7.11
C ALA A 38 -10.15 -16.40 6.60
N ILE A 39 -10.29 -15.42 5.71
CA ILE A 39 -11.55 -15.12 5.03
C ILE A 39 -11.61 -16.07 3.83
N ASN A 40 -12.57 -17.00 3.86
CA ASN A 40 -12.94 -17.81 2.71
C ASN A 40 -13.49 -16.87 1.61
N PRO A 41 -13.04 -16.94 0.34
CA PRO A 41 -13.45 -16.00 -0.72
C PRO A 41 -14.90 -16.17 -1.22
N GLY A 42 -15.77 -16.87 -0.47
CA GLY A 42 -17.16 -17.14 -0.82
C GLY A 42 -18.21 -16.41 0.02
N MET A 43 -17.83 -15.48 0.88
CA MET A 43 -18.77 -14.72 1.71
C MET A 43 -19.36 -13.56 0.89
N LEU A 44 -20.60 -13.81 0.47
CA LEU A 44 -21.56 -12.95 -0.20
C LEU A 44 -21.52 -11.47 0.22
N ASN A 45 -21.78 -10.62 -0.77
CA ASN A 45 -21.99 -9.18 -0.64
C ASN A 45 -22.86 -8.84 0.60
N PRO A 46 -22.41 -7.98 1.53
CA PRO A 46 -23.18 -7.63 2.72
C PRO A 46 -24.60 -7.14 2.39
N LEU A 47 -24.75 -6.37 1.31
CA LEU A 47 -26.04 -5.90 0.80
C LEU A 47 -26.96 -7.04 0.32
N GLN A 48 -26.39 -8.08 -0.31
CA GLN A 48 -27.16 -9.25 -0.74
C GLN A 48 -27.63 -10.05 0.49
N SER A 49 -26.77 -10.21 1.49
CA SER A 49 -27.13 -10.89 2.74
C SER A 49 -28.17 -10.12 3.58
N VAL A 50 -28.18 -8.79 3.49
CA VAL A 50 -29.20 -7.93 4.11
C VAL A 50 -30.51 -8.00 3.33
N ALA A 51 -30.48 -7.94 2.00
CA ALA A 51 -31.66 -8.17 1.16
C ALA A 51 -32.26 -9.58 1.39
N ASP A 52 -31.41 -10.60 1.51
CA ASP A 52 -31.81 -11.98 1.81
C ASP A 52 -32.29 -12.13 3.26
N PHE A 53 -31.75 -11.36 4.21
CA PHE A 53 -32.26 -11.25 5.57
C PHE A 53 -33.66 -10.59 5.57
N TRP A 54 -33.91 -9.54 4.80
CA TRP A 54 -35.23 -8.90 4.67
C TRP A 54 -36.24 -9.80 3.94
N ASN A 55 -35.81 -10.50 2.89
CA ASN A 55 -36.62 -11.48 2.15
C ASN A 55 -36.94 -12.72 3.00
N ASN A 56 -36.05 -13.12 3.93
CA ASN A 56 -36.32 -14.22 4.87
C ASN A 56 -37.10 -13.78 6.11
N PHE A 57 -36.85 -12.58 6.65
CA PHE A 57 -37.56 -12.01 7.80
C PHE A 57 -39.03 -11.73 7.47
N SER A 58 -39.32 -11.29 6.24
CA SER A 58 -40.69 -11.07 5.77
C SER A 58 -41.52 -12.36 5.62
N ASN A 59 -40.89 -13.52 5.45
CA ASN A 59 -41.58 -14.75 5.02
C ASN A 59 -41.79 -15.84 6.08
N LYS A 60 -41.32 -15.68 7.33
CA LYS A 60 -41.51 -16.73 8.36
C LYS A 60 -42.07 -16.21 9.69
N TYR A 61 -43.40 -16.17 9.76
CA TYR A 61 -44.23 -16.49 10.95
C TYR A 61 -44.67 -15.42 11.98
N LEU A 62 -44.37 -14.12 11.86
CA LEU A 62 -44.83 -13.13 12.87
C LEU A 62 -45.86 -12.07 12.45
N LEU A 63 -46.16 -11.90 11.15
CA LEU A 63 -46.82 -10.68 10.66
C LEU A 63 -48.30 -10.83 10.24
N LYS A 64 -48.96 -11.95 10.53
CA LYS A 64 -50.33 -12.20 10.05
C LYS A 64 -51.41 -11.35 10.77
N TYR A 65 -51.11 -10.76 11.94
CA TYR A 65 -52.13 -10.11 12.79
C TYR A 65 -51.70 -8.81 13.51
N ILE A 66 -50.89 -7.93 12.90
CA ILE A 66 -50.68 -6.59 13.51
C ILE A 66 -51.78 -5.64 12.98
N PRO A 67 -52.70 -5.14 13.83
CA PRO A 67 -53.66 -4.09 13.44
C PRO A 67 -52.95 -2.75 13.21
N ILE A 68 -53.54 -1.90 12.36
CA ILE A 68 -53.11 -0.51 12.15
C ILE A 68 -53.15 0.19 13.51
N ASP A 69 -52.00 0.68 13.98
CA ASP A 69 -51.85 1.32 15.30
C ASP A 69 -51.03 2.59 15.12
N ASP A 70 -51.72 3.68 14.74
CA ASP A 70 -51.10 5.00 14.55
C ASP A 70 -50.34 5.46 15.80
N GLY A 71 -50.77 5.05 17.00
CA GLY A 71 -50.09 5.35 18.26
C GLY A 71 -48.73 4.66 18.38
N LYS A 72 -48.62 3.41 17.91
CA LYS A 72 -47.32 2.73 17.78
C LYS A 72 -46.44 3.36 16.72
N VAL A 73 -46.99 3.72 15.56
CA VAL A 73 -46.23 4.41 14.50
C VAL A 73 -45.65 5.71 15.04
N GLN A 74 -46.45 6.51 15.73
CA GLN A 74 -46.01 7.76 16.37
C GLN A 74 -44.89 7.56 17.39
N LYS A 75 -44.94 6.46 18.15
CA LYS A 75 -43.94 6.15 19.17
C LYS A 75 -42.62 5.67 18.56
N GLU A 76 -42.68 4.85 17.51
CA GLU A 76 -41.49 4.16 17.00
C GLU A 76 -40.79 4.89 15.86
N VAL A 77 -41.49 5.71 15.06
CA VAL A 77 -40.88 6.51 13.98
C VAL A 77 -39.73 7.40 14.46
N PRO A 78 -39.79 8.05 15.64
CA PRO A 78 -38.66 8.80 16.19
C PRO A 78 -37.39 7.97 16.45
N ASN A 79 -37.50 6.64 16.57
CA ASN A 79 -36.37 5.75 16.85
C ASN A 79 -35.62 5.30 15.58
N LEU A 80 -36.04 5.76 14.40
CA LEU A 80 -35.35 5.49 13.15
C LEU A 80 -33.96 6.13 13.13
N THR A 81 -32.98 5.36 12.65
CA THR A 81 -31.59 5.80 12.54
C THR A 81 -31.17 5.74 11.08
N GLY A 82 -30.45 6.76 10.61
CA GLY A 82 -29.94 6.80 9.24
C GLY A 82 -28.67 5.96 9.07
N MET A 83 -28.39 5.58 7.82
CA MET A 83 -27.22 4.78 7.47
C MET A 83 -25.90 5.55 7.54
N THR A 84 -24.82 4.80 7.77
CA THR A 84 -23.43 5.26 7.60
C THR A 84 -22.79 4.54 6.42
N TYR A 85 -22.27 5.29 5.45
CA TYR A 85 -21.67 4.77 4.21
C TYR A 85 -20.15 4.83 4.28
N ASP A 86 -19.47 3.68 4.31
CA ASP A 86 -17.99 3.62 4.42
C ASP A 86 -17.23 3.54 3.09
N GLY A 87 -17.96 3.57 1.96
CA GLY A 87 -17.39 3.50 0.60
C GLY A 87 -16.91 2.12 0.15
N THR A 88 -16.72 1.14 1.05
CA THR A 88 -16.22 -0.20 0.70
C THR A 88 -17.34 -1.21 0.44
N THR A 89 -18.51 -1.03 1.07
CA THR A 89 -19.63 -1.99 1.00
C THR A 89 -20.92 -1.40 0.42
N ASN A 90 -21.02 -0.08 0.28
CA ASN A 90 -22.31 0.61 0.08
C ASN A 90 -22.37 1.60 -1.11
N GLN A 91 -21.52 1.44 -2.14
CA GLN A 91 -21.55 2.32 -3.33
C GLN A 91 -22.93 2.30 -4.02
N SER A 92 -23.53 1.12 -4.20
CA SER A 92 -24.87 1.00 -4.80
C SER A 92 -25.97 1.62 -3.93
N SER A 93 -25.77 1.70 -2.61
CA SER A 93 -26.70 2.41 -1.71
C SER A 93 -26.59 3.92 -1.88
N MET A 94 -25.42 4.46 -2.23
CA MET A 94 -25.26 5.86 -2.60
C MET A 94 -25.89 6.19 -3.93
N ASP A 95 -25.74 5.34 -4.93
CA ASP A 95 -26.41 5.51 -6.21
C ASP A 95 -27.95 5.44 -6.06
N SER A 96 -28.45 4.63 -5.12
CA SER A 96 -29.88 4.51 -4.81
C SER A 96 -30.44 5.73 -4.07
N LEU A 97 -29.67 6.29 -3.12
CA LEU A 97 -29.99 7.58 -2.51
C LEU A 97 -30.05 8.67 -3.60
N ASP A 98 -29.09 8.69 -4.51
CA ASP A 98 -29.04 9.65 -5.62
C ASP A 98 -30.24 9.57 -6.55
N ASP A 99 -30.59 8.35 -6.98
CA ASP A 99 -31.76 8.12 -7.80
C ASP A 99 -33.04 8.63 -7.13
N MET A 100 -33.20 8.36 -5.83
CA MET A 100 -34.39 8.81 -5.11
C MET A 100 -34.44 10.32 -4.91
N MET A 101 -33.32 10.94 -4.57
CA MET A 101 -33.23 12.40 -4.38
C MET A 101 -33.48 13.16 -5.68
N HIS A 102 -33.11 12.59 -6.82
CA HIS A 102 -33.41 13.16 -8.13
C HIS A 102 -34.86 12.91 -8.57
N LYS A 103 -35.40 11.71 -8.36
CA LYS A 103 -36.68 11.30 -8.97
C LYS A 103 -37.90 11.40 -8.06
N GLN A 104 -37.75 11.21 -6.75
CA GLN A 104 -38.86 11.07 -5.80
C GLN A 104 -38.77 12.01 -4.59
N PHE A 105 -37.81 12.94 -4.57
CA PHE A 105 -37.74 13.93 -3.51
C PHE A 105 -39.06 14.71 -3.39
N ASN A 106 -39.52 14.93 -2.15
CA ASN A 106 -40.79 15.59 -1.84
C ASN A 106 -42.06 14.86 -2.37
N HIS A 107 -41.90 13.65 -2.91
CA HIS A 107 -42.99 12.78 -3.33
C HIS A 107 -43.23 11.68 -2.30
N ALA A 108 -44.50 11.29 -2.15
CA ALA A 108 -44.91 10.24 -1.25
C ALA A 108 -44.83 8.89 -1.98
N VAL A 109 -44.02 7.96 -1.46
CA VAL A 109 -43.72 6.66 -2.07
C VAL A 109 -44.22 5.50 -1.20
N SER A 110 -44.33 4.30 -1.79
CA SER A 110 -44.66 3.08 -1.03
C SER A 110 -43.54 2.69 -0.07
N PHE A 111 -43.84 1.81 0.89
CA PHE A 111 -42.82 1.26 1.78
C PHE A 111 -41.68 0.59 1.01
N ASP A 112 -42.00 -0.22 -0.01
CA ASP A 112 -40.98 -0.93 -0.79
C ASP A 112 -40.08 0.03 -1.56
N GLN A 113 -40.67 1.07 -2.17
CA GLN A 113 -39.92 2.12 -2.85
C GLN A 113 -39.02 2.89 -1.88
N PHE A 114 -39.52 3.21 -0.68
CA PHE A 114 -38.71 3.83 0.35
C PHE A 114 -37.59 2.91 0.84
N MET A 115 -37.85 1.63 1.05
CA MET A 115 -36.85 0.70 1.57
C MET A 115 -35.73 0.38 0.58
N ASN A 116 -36.02 0.39 -0.71
CA ASN A 116 -35.02 0.19 -1.77
C ASN A 116 -33.93 1.27 -1.81
N THR A 117 -34.05 2.29 -0.99
CA THR A 117 -33.18 3.46 -1.01
C THR A 117 -32.04 3.35 -0.01
N ASN A 118 -32.12 2.37 0.90
CA ASN A 118 -31.06 2.06 1.86
C ASN A 118 -30.65 3.28 2.71
N LEU A 119 -31.62 4.11 3.12
CA LEU A 119 -31.36 5.30 3.95
C LEU A 119 -31.35 5.03 5.44
N LEU A 120 -32.00 3.95 5.87
CA LEU A 120 -32.16 3.59 7.27
C LEU A 120 -31.20 2.48 7.63
N ASP A 121 -30.58 2.58 8.81
CA ASP A 121 -29.79 1.51 9.38
C ASP A 121 -30.74 0.36 9.75
N PRO A 122 -30.62 -0.82 9.12
CA PRO A 122 -31.56 -1.92 9.31
C PRO A 122 -31.45 -2.57 10.70
N VAL A 123 -30.30 -2.46 11.35
CA VAL A 123 -30.04 -3.04 12.68
C VAL A 123 -30.59 -2.09 13.75
N ALA A 124 -30.21 -0.82 13.69
CA ALA A 124 -30.64 0.18 14.65
C ALA A 124 -32.14 0.50 14.54
N SER A 125 -32.70 0.46 13.33
CA SER A 125 -34.10 0.79 13.07
C SER A 125 -35.06 -0.41 13.15
N LYS A 126 -34.57 -1.58 13.58
CA LYS A 126 -35.29 -2.87 13.47
C LYS A 126 -36.72 -2.85 14.04
N GLU A 127 -36.95 -2.21 15.19
CA GLU A 127 -38.26 -2.18 15.85
C GLU A 127 -39.20 -1.20 15.14
N ALA A 128 -38.72 -0.01 14.81
CA ALA A 128 -39.46 1.00 14.07
C ALA A 128 -39.87 0.51 12.67
N MET A 129 -38.97 -0.17 11.97
CA MET A 129 -39.24 -0.72 10.64
C MET A 129 -40.35 -1.78 10.65
N GLN A 130 -40.47 -2.59 11.70
CA GLN A 130 -41.57 -3.55 11.83
C GLN A 130 -42.95 -2.87 11.91
N VAL A 131 -42.98 -1.67 12.47
CA VAL A 131 -44.21 -0.87 12.63
C VAL A 131 -44.54 -0.09 11.36
N LEU A 132 -43.51 0.40 10.65
CA LEU A 132 -43.66 1.10 9.38
C LEU A 132 -44.08 0.16 8.25
N GLY A 133 -43.41 -0.99 8.11
CA GLY A 133 -43.82 -1.90 7.07
C GLY A 133 -43.38 -3.35 7.09
N SER A 134 -44.32 -4.17 6.67
CA SER A 134 -44.08 -5.49 6.09
C SER A 134 -44.48 -5.45 4.63
N PRO A 135 -43.77 -6.16 3.73
CA PRO A 135 -44.09 -6.24 2.29
C PRO A 135 -45.54 -6.67 2.00
N ASN A 136 -46.25 -7.26 2.98
CA ASN A 136 -47.60 -7.80 2.78
C ASN A 136 -48.78 -6.98 3.35
N LYS A 137 -48.59 -5.90 4.12
CA LYS A 137 -49.75 -5.13 4.68
C LYS A 137 -49.55 -3.63 4.86
N SER A 138 -48.38 -3.15 5.24
CA SER A 138 -48.21 -1.72 5.59
C SER A 138 -47.86 -0.85 4.38
N SER A 139 -47.28 -1.46 3.34
CA SER A 139 -47.20 -0.88 2.00
C SER A 139 -48.59 -0.49 1.46
N LEU A 140 -49.69 -1.01 2.01
CA LEU A 140 -51.06 -0.66 1.62
C LEU A 140 -51.65 0.54 2.37
N ASN A 141 -51.17 0.88 3.58
CA ASN A 141 -51.84 1.86 4.46
C ASN A 141 -51.06 3.15 4.69
N TYR A 142 -49.73 3.12 4.56
CA TYR A 142 -48.88 4.30 4.74
C TYR A 142 -48.08 4.62 3.47
N LEU A 143 -47.76 5.90 3.31
CA LEU A 143 -46.81 6.44 2.36
C LEU A 143 -45.68 7.12 3.13
N TYR A 144 -44.53 7.17 2.47
CA TYR A 144 -43.30 7.72 3.01
C TYR A 144 -42.87 8.87 2.15
N LYS A 145 -42.61 10.02 2.76
CA LYS A 145 -42.19 11.21 2.02
C LYS A 145 -40.96 11.79 2.66
N ILE A 146 -39.93 11.96 1.86
CA ILE A 146 -38.69 12.64 2.26
C ILE A 146 -38.84 14.12 1.95
N THR A 147 -38.52 14.94 2.94
CA THR A 147 -38.55 16.41 2.86
C THR A 147 -37.24 16.99 3.36
N PRO A 148 -36.94 18.27 3.07
CA PRO A 148 -35.89 18.96 3.79
C PRO A 148 -36.11 18.85 5.30
N ALA A 149 -35.04 18.96 6.08
CA ALA A 149 -35.18 19.16 7.52
C ALA A 149 -35.97 20.45 7.79
N ASP A 150 -36.67 20.50 8.93
CA ASP A 150 -37.52 21.65 9.26
C ASP A 150 -36.70 22.95 9.16
N SER A 151 -37.23 23.96 8.46
CA SER A 151 -36.62 25.26 8.10
C SER A 151 -35.72 25.35 6.85
N GLU A 152 -35.43 24.25 6.15
CA GLU A 152 -34.60 24.28 4.93
C GLU A 152 -35.42 24.38 3.64
N THR A 153 -34.89 25.10 2.64
CA THR A 153 -35.45 25.09 1.28
C THR A 153 -35.03 23.83 0.53
N GLU A 154 -35.80 23.42 -0.48
CA GLU A 154 -35.43 22.29 -1.34
C GLU A 154 -34.09 22.53 -2.07
N SER A 155 -33.82 23.78 -2.47
CA SER A 155 -32.56 24.13 -3.12
C SER A 155 -31.36 24.02 -2.18
N ASP A 156 -31.46 24.54 -0.96
CA ASP A 156 -30.38 24.44 0.04
C ASP A 156 -30.10 22.99 0.43
N PHE A 157 -31.17 22.21 0.57
CA PHE A 157 -31.07 20.79 0.85
C PHE A 157 -30.37 20.03 -0.29
N ARG A 158 -30.67 20.34 -1.55
CA ARG A 158 -29.96 19.76 -2.72
C ARG A 158 -28.47 20.11 -2.72
N TYR A 159 -28.10 21.35 -2.40
CA TYR A 159 -26.68 21.72 -2.30
C TYR A 159 -25.96 20.95 -1.19
N LYS A 160 -26.58 20.81 0.00
CA LYS A 160 -26.01 20.02 1.09
C LYS A 160 -25.90 18.54 0.73
N TYR A 161 -26.87 18.02 -0.01
CA TYR A 161 -26.87 16.67 -0.53
C TYR A 161 -25.65 16.43 -1.47
N ASP A 162 -25.47 17.29 -2.47
CA ASP A 162 -24.33 17.20 -3.39
C ASP A 162 -22.98 17.34 -2.64
N ASP A 163 -22.94 18.22 -1.63
CA ASP A 163 -21.76 18.43 -0.80
C ASP A 163 -21.39 17.16 0.00
N VAL A 164 -22.37 16.49 0.59
CA VAL A 164 -22.17 15.25 1.36
C VAL A 164 -21.74 14.10 0.47
N LEU A 165 -22.30 13.95 -0.73
CA LEU A 165 -21.83 12.96 -1.70
C LEU A 165 -20.36 13.16 -2.08
N ASN A 166 -19.95 14.42 -2.26
CA ASN A 166 -18.64 14.76 -2.80
C ASN A 166 -17.53 14.91 -1.75
N LYS A 167 -17.85 15.15 -0.47
CA LYS A 167 -16.84 15.39 0.59
C LYS A 167 -16.49 14.18 1.45
N GLY A 168 -17.42 13.22 1.62
CA GLY A 168 -17.16 12.04 2.44
C GLY A 168 -16.64 12.38 3.83
N ASN A 169 -15.73 11.55 4.39
CA ASN A 169 -15.03 11.80 5.66
C ASN A 169 -15.92 12.21 6.84
N GLY A 170 -17.12 11.64 6.96
CA GLY A 170 -18.07 11.97 8.01
C GLY A 170 -19.01 13.11 7.69
N ALA A 171 -19.08 13.55 6.43
CA ALA A 171 -20.10 14.50 5.99
C ALA A 171 -21.51 13.93 6.27
N GLN A 172 -22.39 14.76 6.82
CA GLN A 172 -23.72 14.35 7.24
C GLN A 172 -24.82 15.10 6.49
N LEU A 173 -25.87 14.38 6.11
CA LEU A 173 -27.09 14.95 5.56
C LEU A 173 -28.27 14.59 6.45
N THR A 174 -29.05 15.59 6.85
CA THR A 174 -30.26 15.38 7.64
C THR A 174 -31.50 15.71 6.81
N PHE A 175 -32.45 14.79 6.74
CA PHE A 175 -33.73 14.98 6.05
C PHE A 175 -34.91 14.66 6.95
N GLY A 176 -36.06 15.27 6.68
CA GLY A 176 -37.32 14.92 7.32
C GLY A 176 -37.94 13.69 6.65
N LEU A 177 -38.40 12.73 7.44
CA LEU A 177 -39.23 11.62 7.01
C LEU A 177 -40.65 11.80 7.54
N GLN A 178 -41.61 11.94 6.63
CA GLN A 178 -43.04 11.98 6.91
C GLN A 178 -43.67 10.62 6.65
N VAL A 179 -44.47 10.14 7.60
CA VAL A 179 -45.29 8.93 7.46
C VAL A 179 -46.75 9.35 7.34
N ILE A 180 -47.35 9.06 6.19
CA ILE A 180 -48.66 9.56 5.79
C ILE A 180 -49.63 8.40 5.63
N TYR A 181 -50.78 8.45 6.32
CA TYR A 181 -51.84 7.46 6.12
C TYR A 181 -52.57 7.67 4.78
N LYS A 182 -52.71 6.62 3.97
CA LYS A 182 -53.20 6.63 2.58
C LYS A 182 -54.68 6.99 2.40
N GLY A 183 -55.48 7.01 3.47
CA GLY A 183 -56.94 7.15 3.34
C GLY A 183 -57.58 5.97 2.59
N LYS A 184 -58.92 5.97 2.44
CA LYS A 184 -59.64 4.89 1.73
C LYS A 184 -59.49 4.97 0.20
N ASP A 185 -59.11 6.13 -0.32
CA ASP A 185 -58.95 6.44 -1.75
C ASP A 185 -57.51 6.27 -2.25
N GLY A 186 -56.55 6.00 -1.35
CA GLY A 186 -55.15 5.77 -1.69
C GLY A 186 -54.41 7.02 -2.18
N ASN A 187 -55.03 8.20 -2.09
CA ASN A 187 -54.47 9.44 -2.61
C ASN A 187 -53.60 10.15 -1.56
N PRO A 188 -52.28 10.34 -1.81
CA PRO A 188 -51.38 11.01 -0.86
C PRO A 188 -51.83 12.42 -0.47
N LYS A 189 -52.48 13.15 -1.39
CA LYS A 189 -52.90 14.55 -1.18
C LYS A 189 -54.00 14.70 -0.13
N ASN A 190 -54.72 13.61 0.15
CA ASN A 190 -55.78 13.55 1.15
C ASN A 190 -55.33 12.81 2.42
N GLY A 191 -54.08 12.36 2.46
CA GLY A 191 -53.55 11.57 3.55
C GLY A 191 -53.26 12.39 4.81
N LYS A 192 -53.44 11.77 5.97
CA LYS A 192 -53.13 12.37 7.27
C LYS A 192 -51.68 12.05 7.65
N GLU A 193 -50.87 13.06 7.96
CA GLU A 193 -49.56 12.84 8.58
C GLU A 193 -49.74 12.20 9.96
N ILE A 194 -49.14 11.02 10.13
CA ILE A 194 -49.20 10.25 11.37
C ILE A 194 -48.00 10.56 12.24
N ALA A 195 -46.81 10.59 11.65
CA ALA A 195 -45.57 10.83 12.34
C ALA A 195 -44.56 11.53 11.42
N ARG A 196 -43.62 12.22 12.04
CA ARG A 196 -42.48 12.87 11.40
C ARG A 196 -41.25 12.68 12.28
N THR A 197 -40.12 12.46 11.65
CA THR A 197 -38.81 12.45 12.32
C THR A 197 -37.74 13.02 11.40
N SER A 198 -36.60 13.39 11.96
CA SER A 198 -35.39 13.74 11.21
C SER A 198 -34.45 12.54 11.18
N ILE A 199 -33.93 12.21 10.00
CA ILE A 199 -32.99 11.13 9.78
C ILE A 199 -31.67 11.74 9.30
N THR A 200 -30.58 11.41 9.98
CA THR A 200 -29.23 11.82 9.59
C THR A 200 -28.50 10.64 8.98
N VAL A 201 -28.07 10.78 7.73
CA VAL A 201 -27.15 9.84 7.07
C VAL A 201 -25.73 10.39 7.08
N THR A 202 -24.75 9.51 7.19
CA THR A 202 -23.32 9.88 7.26
C THR A 202 -22.54 9.26 6.11
N ASN A 203 -21.85 10.07 5.32
CA ASN A 203 -20.90 9.60 4.30
C ASN A 203 -19.48 9.57 4.88
N ASN A 204 -19.06 8.38 5.32
CA ASN A 204 -17.71 8.08 5.80
C ASN A 204 -16.78 7.55 4.70
N ARG A 205 -17.15 7.64 3.41
CA ARG A 205 -16.22 7.34 2.32
C ARG A 205 -14.99 8.20 2.52
N ALA A 206 -13.81 7.57 2.60
CA ALA A 206 -12.56 8.29 2.62
C ALA A 206 -12.44 9.06 1.30
N ILE A 207 -12.47 10.38 1.38
CA ILE A 207 -12.20 11.24 0.22
C ILE A 207 -10.90 11.93 0.54
N VAL A 208 -9.83 11.51 -0.13
CA VAL A 208 -8.57 12.23 -0.04
C VAL A 208 -8.84 13.60 -0.66
N ALA A 209 -8.54 14.68 0.08
CA ALA A 209 -8.66 16.02 -0.49
C ALA A 209 -7.88 16.03 -1.82
N PRO A 210 -8.49 16.52 -2.92
CA PRO A 210 -7.87 16.43 -4.23
C PRO A 210 -6.50 17.10 -4.18
N ALA A 211 -5.48 16.41 -4.70
CA ALA A 211 -4.12 16.91 -4.68
C ALA A 211 -4.08 18.29 -5.34
N THR A 212 -3.55 19.27 -4.61
CA THR A 212 -3.33 20.62 -5.15
C THR A 212 -1.92 20.79 -5.66
N GLU A 213 -0.99 19.94 -5.25
CA GLU A 213 0.40 19.89 -5.73
C GLU A 213 0.80 18.45 -6.01
N LEU A 214 1.83 18.27 -6.86
CA LEU A 214 2.44 16.97 -7.13
C LEU A 214 3.96 17.08 -7.07
N HIS A 215 4.58 16.32 -6.19
CA HIS A 215 6.03 16.21 -6.09
C HIS A 215 6.46 14.82 -6.54
N VAL A 216 7.18 14.76 -7.65
CA VAL A 216 7.71 13.53 -8.22
C VAL A 216 9.20 13.45 -7.91
N ASN A 217 9.61 12.45 -7.15
CA ASN A 217 11.02 12.12 -6.92
C ASN A 217 11.37 10.83 -7.65
N PHE A 218 12.52 10.77 -8.30
CA PHE A 218 12.96 9.60 -9.04
C PHE A 218 14.49 9.53 -9.16
N ASP A 219 14.99 8.32 -9.31
CA ASP A 219 16.42 8.09 -9.54
C ASP A 219 16.82 8.55 -10.94
N SER A 220 17.87 9.38 -10.99
CA SER A 220 18.54 9.73 -12.24
C SER A 220 20.02 9.99 -12.00
N PRO A 221 20.92 9.27 -12.71
CA PRO A 221 20.64 8.43 -13.87
C PRO A 221 20.19 6.99 -13.54
N LEU A 222 19.51 6.33 -14.48
CA LEU A 222 19.37 4.87 -14.53
C LEU A 222 20.69 4.29 -15.08
N ASN A 223 21.41 3.55 -14.25
CA ASN A 223 22.65 2.89 -14.66
C ASN A 223 22.36 1.55 -15.34
N VAL A 224 22.95 1.33 -16.51
CA VAL A 224 22.85 0.08 -17.29
C VAL A 224 24.24 -0.42 -17.67
N GLU A 225 24.42 -1.72 -17.80
CA GLU A 225 25.72 -2.30 -18.20
C GLU A 225 25.95 -2.21 -19.71
N VAL A 226 27.20 -2.17 -20.16
CA VAL A 226 27.50 -2.35 -21.59
C VAL A 226 27.06 -3.74 -22.03
N GLY A 227 26.47 -3.85 -23.21
CA GLY A 227 25.90 -5.07 -23.77
C GLY A 227 24.49 -5.39 -23.26
N SER A 228 24.00 -4.71 -22.21
CA SER A 228 22.63 -4.93 -21.73
C SER A 228 21.59 -4.48 -22.76
N LYS A 229 20.41 -5.10 -22.73
CA LYS A 229 19.39 -4.86 -23.76
C LYS A 229 18.70 -3.52 -23.53
N THR A 230 18.53 -2.75 -24.60
CA THR A 230 17.83 -1.46 -24.53
C THR A 230 16.35 -1.60 -24.16
N VAL A 231 15.74 -2.77 -24.42
CA VAL A 231 14.35 -3.07 -24.04
C VAL A 231 14.16 -3.20 -22.53
N ASP A 232 15.18 -3.62 -21.78
CA ASP A 232 15.06 -3.82 -20.33
C ASP A 232 14.85 -2.47 -19.63
N ALA A 233 15.53 -1.42 -20.10
CA ALA A 233 15.35 -0.04 -19.64
C ALA A 233 13.98 0.57 -20.00
N LYS A 234 13.18 -0.08 -20.86
CA LYS A 234 11.82 0.35 -21.22
C LYS A 234 10.73 -0.31 -20.37
N LEU A 235 11.09 -1.30 -19.55
CA LEU A 235 10.13 -2.00 -18.70
C LEU A 235 9.70 -1.12 -17.52
N SER A 236 8.41 -1.16 -17.16
CA SER A 236 7.84 -0.33 -16.09
C SER A 236 8.42 -0.62 -14.71
N ASN A 237 8.89 -1.84 -14.45
CA ASN A 237 9.54 -2.22 -13.19
C ASN A 237 10.90 -1.53 -12.98
N THR A 238 11.46 -0.89 -14.01
CA THR A 238 12.68 -0.07 -13.89
C THR A 238 12.40 1.34 -13.39
N VAL A 239 11.14 1.73 -13.21
CA VAL A 239 10.78 3.06 -12.72
C VAL A 239 10.86 3.07 -11.20
N ASN A 240 11.91 3.67 -10.67
CA ASN A 240 11.97 4.06 -9.26
C ASN A 240 11.52 5.52 -9.12
N ALA A 241 10.20 5.72 -9.01
CA ALA A 241 9.60 7.02 -8.78
C ALA A 241 8.64 6.97 -7.60
N SER A 242 8.53 8.09 -6.90
CA SER A 242 7.50 8.35 -5.90
C SER A 242 6.77 9.64 -6.24
N VAL A 243 5.47 9.69 -5.97
CA VAL A 243 4.63 10.87 -6.18
C VAL A 243 3.93 11.19 -4.88
N THR A 244 4.10 12.42 -4.38
CA THR A 244 3.40 12.91 -3.19
C THR A 244 2.59 14.16 -3.49
N ASN A 245 1.57 14.44 -2.67
CA ASN A 245 0.82 15.69 -2.72
C ASN A 245 1.43 16.79 -1.81
N GLN A 246 0.72 17.91 -1.65
CA GLN A 246 1.11 19.04 -0.81
C GLN A 246 1.34 18.69 0.68
N ASP A 247 0.72 17.62 1.17
CA ASP A 247 0.82 17.17 2.56
C ASP A 247 1.88 16.06 2.72
N GLY A 248 2.62 15.73 1.66
CA GLY A 248 3.56 14.61 1.64
C GLY A 248 2.90 13.22 1.57
N THR A 249 1.59 13.16 1.32
CA THR A 249 0.86 11.90 1.17
C THR A 249 1.19 11.26 -0.17
N MET A 250 1.52 9.96 -0.18
CA MET A 250 1.79 9.22 -1.42
C MET A 250 0.54 9.11 -2.30
N MET A 251 0.69 9.46 -3.57
CA MET A 251 -0.36 9.38 -4.58
C MET A 251 -0.20 8.12 -5.42
N PRO A 252 -1.23 7.27 -5.56
CA PRO A 252 -1.14 6.09 -6.40
C PRO A 252 -1.06 6.49 -7.88
N PHE A 253 -0.08 5.93 -8.59
CA PHE A 253 0.16 6.22 -10.00
C PHE A 253 0.55 4.95 -10.78
N SER A 254 0.49 5.05 -12.10
CA SER A 254 1.12 4.10 -13.03
C SER A 254 2.19 4.84 -13.82
N ALA A 255 3.33 4.20 -14.06
CA ALA A 255 4.40 4.78 -14.88
C ALA A 255 4.74 3.90 -16.08
N VAL A 256 5.00 4.56 -17.22
CA VAL A 256 5.33 3.92 -18.49
C VAL A 256 6.57 4.62 -19.06
N PRO A 257 7.74 3.96 -19.04
CA PRO A 257 8.91 4.44 -19.77
C PRO A 257 8.65 4.46 -21.28
N GLY A 258 9.14 5.51 -21.95
CA GLY A 258 9.07 5.66 -23.40
C GLY A 258 10.34 5.20 -24.10
N GLU A 259 10.46 5.65 -25.35
CA GLU A 259 11.64 5.44 -26.18
C GLU A 259 12.90 6.10 -25.60
N ILE A 260 14.07 5.59 -25.96
CA ILE A 260 15.36 6.10 -25.48
C ILE A 260 15.93 6.99 -26.58
N TYR A 261 16.28 8.23 -26.24
CA TYR A 261 16.76 9.25 -27.17
C TYR A 261 18.21 9.62 -26.91
N GLN A 262 18.90 10.04 -27.96
CA GLN A 262 20.29 10.52 -27.86
C GLN A 262 20.41 11.90 -27.21
N THR A 263 19.33 12.68 -27.16
CA THR A 263 19.31 14.03 -26.59
C THR A 263 18.13 14.22 -25.65
N GLU A 264 18.32 15.07 -24.64
CA GLU A 264 17.28 15.39 -23.67
C GLU A 264 16.08 16.07 -24.34
N ASP A 265 16.35 17.01 -25.25
CA ASP A 265 15.31 17.70 -26.02
C ASP A 265 14.48 16.72 -26.86
N GLY A 266 15.15 15.76 -27.52
CA GLY A 266 14.49 14.70 -28.27
C GLY A 266 13.56 13.84 -27.42
N ALA A 267 13.98 13.51 -26.19
CA ALA A 267 13.14 12.81 -25.21
C ALA A 267 11.95 13.66 -24.74
N ARG A 268 12.17 14.96 -24.52
CA ARG A 268 11.17 15.92 -24.05
C ARG A 268 10.08 16.16 -25.08
N THR A 269 10.44 16.37 -26.34
CA THR A 269 9.48 16.62 -27.43
C THR A 269 8.97 15.33 -28.07
N ARG A 270 9.65 14.20 -27.82
CA ARG A 270 9.41 12.91 -28.48
C ARG A 270 9.65 12.93 -29.99
N THR A 271 10.50 13.84 -30.48
CA THR A 271 10.75 14.04 -31.94
C THR A 271 12.22 13.92 -32.36
N GLY A 272 13.10 13.40 -31.51
CA GLY A 272 14.54 13.25 -31.79
C GLY A 272 15.00 11.87 -32.26
N ASN A 273 16.32 11.71 -32.43
CA ASN A 273 16.95 10.44 -32.76
C ASN A 273 16.80 9.44 -31.60
N ILE A 274 16.10 8.34 -31.86
CA ILE A 274 15.97 7.22 -30.94
C ILE A 274 17.17 6.27 -31.03
N VAL A 275 17.48 5.61 -29.92
CA VAL A 275 18.45 4.51 -29.88
C VAL A 275 17.81 3.29 -30.54
N THR A 276 18.33 2.90 -31.70
CA THR A 276 17.84 1.75 -32.48
C THR A 276 18.61 0.47 -32.23
N SER A 277 19.74 0.54 -31.50
CA SER A 277 20.49 -0.66 -31.13
C SER A 277 19.69 -1.52 -30.14
N SER A 278 19.79 -2.83 -30.28
CA SER A 278 19.19 -3.78 -29.34
C SER A 278 19.92 -3.81 -27.99
N THR A 279 21.14 -3.27 -27.93
CA THR A 279 22.02 -3.25 -26.75
C THR A 279 22.68 -1.89 -26.56
N PHE A 280 23.09 -1.58 -25.33
CA PHE A 280 23.93 -0.42 -25.00
C PHE A 280 25.39 -0.74 -25.27
N ASN A 281 26.02 -0.13 -26.29
CA ASN A 281 27.28 -0.66 -26.81
C ASN A 281 28.55 0.01 -26.31
N ASN A 282 28.48 1.27 -25.85
CA ASN A 282 29.69 1.99 -25.44
C ASN A 282 29.58 2.44 -23.98
N LYS A 283 30.62 2.11 -23.21
CA LYS A 283 30.82 2.61 -21.85
C LYS A 283 30.80 4.14 -21.84
N GLY A 284 30.10 4.72 -20.87
CA GLY A 284 30.03 6.16 -20.66
C GLY A 284 28.99 6.88 -21.54
N ASP A 285 28.31 6.17 -22.45
CA ASP A 285 27.23 6.76 -23.23
C ASP A 285 26.10 7.25 -22.31
N LYS A 286 25.50 8.38 -22.70
CA LYS A 286 24.36 9.00 -22.02
C LYS A 286 23.18 9.10 -22.96
N PHE A 287 22.05 8.59 -22.51
CA PHE A 287 20.78 8.68 -23.21
C PHE A 287 19.70 9.28 -22.32
N TYR A 288 18.56 9.59 -22.91
CA TYR A 288 17.46 10.27 -22.23
C TYR A 288 16.16 9.55 -22.51
N GLN A 289 15.40 9.27 -21.47
CA GLN A 289 14.16 8.53 -21.57
C GLN A 289 13.02 9.30 -20.89
N PRO A 290 11.92 9.58 -21.61
CA PRO A 290 10.71 10.11 -20.98
C PRO A 290 10.01 8.99 -20.21
N VAL A 291 9.54 9.30 -19.01
CA VAL A 291 8.70 8.40 -18.21
C VAL A 291 7.37 9.10 -17.96
N MET A 292 6.31 8.52 -18.50
CA MET A 292 4.95 9.06 -18.41
C MET A 292 4.25 8.51 -17.16
N ILE A 293 3.68 9.39 -16.35
CA ILE A 293 2.93 9.08 -15.14
C ILE A 293 1.45 9.35 -15.39
N SER A 294 0.61 8.38 -15.07
CA SER A 294 -0.86 8.49 -15.11
C SER A 294 -1.48 8.17 -13.75
N PHE A 295 -2.64 8.79 -13.48
CA PHE A 295 -3.38 8.66 -12.23
C PHE A 295 -4.73 8.00 -12.49
N LYS A 296 -5.15 7.06 -11.62
CA LYS A 296 -6.38 6.26 -11.78
C LYS A 296 -7.69 7.07 -11.56
N ASN A 297 -7.55 8.21 -10.91
CA ASN A 297 -8.43 9.38 -10.79
C ASN A 297 -9.85 9.27 -10.17
N ALA A 298 -9.90 9.68 -8.90
CA ALA A 298 -10.73 10.79 -8.39
C ALA A 298 -9.90 11.81 -7.58
N ASP A 299 -8.68 11.46 -7.13
CA ASP A 299 -7.89 12.24 -6.17
C ASP A 299 -6.85 13.21 -6.80
N VAL A 300 -6.64 13.22 -8.12
CA VAL A 300 -5.61 14.06 -8.78
C VAL A 300 -6.12 14.72 -10.07
N ASP A 301 -6.44 16.02 -9.99
CA ASP A 301 -6.77 16.82 -11.18
C ASP A 301 -5.54 17.54 -11.73
N VAL A 302 -4.76 16.84 -12.55
CA VAL A 302 -3.54 17.39 -13.21
C VAL A 302 -3.82 18.71 -13.94
N ASN A 303 -5.00 18.86 -14.55
CA ASN A 303 -5.36 20.06 -15.30
C ASN A 303 -5.57 21.24 -14.37
N ALA A 304 -6.30 21.04 -13.26
CA ALA A 304 -6.51 22.08 -12.27
C ALA A 304 -5.20 22.54 -11.62
N ILE A 305 -4.32 21.60 -11.29
CA ILE A 305 -2.99 21.89 -10.72
C ILE A 305 -2.17 22.71 -11.73
N TYR A 306 -2.06 22.23 -12.96
CA TYR A 306 -1.27 22.90 -14.00
C TYR A 306 -1.81 24.30 -14.35
N ASN A 307 -3.12 24.48 -14.44
CA ASN A 307 -3.72 25.79 -14.71
C ASN A 307 -3.39 26.80 -13.60
N LYS A 308 -3.42 26.39 -12.32
CA LYS A 308 -3.02 27.24 -11.20
C LYS A 308 -1.52 27.55 -11.23
N MET A 309 -0.70 26.55 -11.57
CA MET A 309 0.75 26.72 -11.74
C MET A 309 1.09 27.80 -12.77
N VAL A 310 0.36 27.82 -13.90
CA VAL A 310 0.60 28.79 -14.99
C VAL A 310 0.01 30.17 -14.67
N ASN A 311 -1.22 30.23 -14.16
CA ASN A 311 -1.94 31.50 -14.00
C ASN A 311 -1.47 32.29 -12.77
N ASP A 312 -1.32 31.61 -11.63
CA ASP A 312 -1.16 32.27 -10.34
C ASP A 312 0.22 31.97 -9.71
N LYS A 313 1.02 31.11 -10.35
CA LYS A 313 2.29 30.55 -9.82
C LYS A 313 2.15 29.83 -8.47
N SER A 314 0.92 29.58 -8.04
CA SER A 314 0.56 28.71 -6.93
C SER A 314 0.40 27.28 -7.43
N ASN A 315 0.55 26.29 -6.55
CA ASN A 315 0.35 24.89 -6.85
C ASN A 315 1.37 24.33 -7.85
N LEU A 316 2.32 23.55 -7.36
CA LEU A 316 3.45 23.12 -8.17
C LEU A 316 3.33 21.65 -8.57
N ILE A 317 3.76 21.37 -9.80
CA ILE A 317 4.21 20.04 -10.21
C ILE A 317 5.74 20.12 -10.22
N THR A 318 6.42 19.28 -9.45
CA THR A 318 7.88 19.29 -9.37
C THR A 318 8.48 17.91 -9.68
N PHE A 319 9.66 17.92 -10.30
CA PHE A 319 10.46 16.75 -10.65
C PHE A 319 11.84 16.88 -10.00
N ASN A 320 12.14 16.06 -8.98
CA ASN A 320 13.35 16.19 -8.15
C ASN A 320 13.57 17.64 -7.68
N GLY A 321 12.50 18.28 -7.20
CA GLY A 321 12.51 19.67 -6.73
C GLY A 321 12.42 20.76 -7.82
N ASN A 322 12.57 20.42 -9.11
CA ASN A 322 12.46 21.39 -10.20
C ASN A 322 11.02 21.53 -10.70
N THR A 323 10.55 22.76 -10.89
CA THR A 323 9.20 23.01 -11.40
C THR A 323 9.00 22.48 -12.82
N ALA A 324 7.89 21.80 -13.04
CA ALA A 324 7.45 21.34 -14.35
C ALA A 324 7.19 22.50 -15.30
N THR A 325 7.37 22.24 -16.59
CA THR A 325 7.00 23.16 -17.68
C THR A 325 5.82 22.63 -18.47
N SER A 326 5.31 23.41 -19.41
CA SER A 326 4.24 22.98 -20.32
C SER A 326 4.56 21.70 -21.08
N THR A 327 5.84 21.47 -21.40
CA THR A 327 6.29 20.25 -22.09
C THR A 327 6.17 18.98 -21.24
N ASN A 328 6.03 19.13 -19.92
CA ASN A 328 5.92 18.00 -19.00
C ASN A 328 4.47 17.58 -18.75
N VAL A 329 3.47 18.36 -19.17
CA VAL A 329 2.07 18.14 -18.81
C VAL A 329 1.23 17.94 -20.05
N ASP A 330 0.54 16.81 -20.13
CA ASP A 330 -0.48 16.56 -21.12
C ASP A 330 -1.86 16.70 -20.47
N THR A 331 -2.49 17.85 -20.70
CA THR A 331 -3.79 18.16 -20.11
C THR A 331 -4.94 17.38 -20.74
N THR A 332 -4.75 16.82 -21.93
CA THR A 332 -5.78 16.03 -22.62
C THR A 332 -5.85 14.65 -21.98
N ASN A 333 -4.68 14.03 -21.80
CA ASN A 333 -4.57 12.70 -21.21
C ASN A 333 -4.44 12.73 -19.68
N LYS A 334 -4.38 13.91 -19.07
CA LYS A 334 -4.18 14.12 -17.62
C LYS A 334 -2.93 13.37 -17.10
N THR A 335 -1.85 13.44 -17.86
CA THR A 335 -0.58 12.79 -17.52
C THR A 335 0.53 13.81 -17.34
N ILE A 336 1.55 13.43 -16.59
CA ILE A 336 2.79 14.19 -16.47
C ILE A 336 3.96 13.32 -16.94
N THR A 337 5.00 13.94 -17.50
CA THR A 337 6.18 13.24 -18.01
C THR A 337 7.45 13.89 -17.50
N TYR A 338 8.32 13.10 -16.88
CA TYR A 338 9.68 13.51 -16.55
C TYR A 338 10.69 12.84 -17.48
N ILE A 339 11.89 13.40 -17.57
CA ILE A 339 13.00 12.81 -18.32
C ILE A 339 14.01 12.28 -17.32
N ARG A 340 14.38 11.00 -17.44
CA ARG A 340 15.56 10.45 -16.75
C ARG A 340 16.71 10.26 -17.70
N VAL A 341 17.92 10.47 -17.19
CA VAL A 341 19.16 10.09 -17.85
C VAL A 341 19.35 8.58 -17.72
N VAL A 342 19.83 7.92 -18.78
CA VAL A 342 20.31 6.54 -18.78
C VAL A 342 21.82 6.58 -19.04
N THR A 343 22.62 6.05 -18.12
CA THR A 343 24.09 6.03 -18.21
C THR A 343 24.59 4.60 -18.38
N VAL A 344 25.43 4.39 -19.39
CA VAL A 344 26.07 3.09 -19.61
C VAL A 344 27.33 3.01 -18.74
N GLY A 345 27.31 2.11 -17.77
CA GLY A 345 28.39 1.83 -16.82
C GLY A 345 29.58 1.10 -17.43
N GLU A 346 30.43 0.50 -16.60
CA GLU A 346 31.56 -0.28 -17.08
C GLU A 346 31.13 -1.46 -17.96
N GLU A 347 32.00 -1.88 -18.89
CA GLU A 347 31.79 -3.18 -19.51
C GLU A 347 31.72 -4.23 -18.40
N PRO A 348 30.77 -5.19 -18.47
CA PRO A 348 30.95 -6.40 -17.69
C PRO A 348 32.35 -6.88 -18.04
N THR A 349 33.22 -6.99 -17.03
CA THR A 349 34.56 -7.54 -17.23
C THR A 349 34.37 -8.82 -18.00
N THR A 350 34.93 -8.89 -19.21
CA THR A 350 35.02 -10.12 -19.98
C THR A 350 35.85 -11.08 -19.13
N ILE A 351 35.19 -11.84 -18.26
CA ILE A 351 35.76 -13.09 -17.79
C ILE A 351 35.79 -13.93 -19.04
N ASP A 352 37.00 -14.29 -19.46
CA ASP A 352 37.27 -15.21 -20.56
C ASP A 352 36.15 -16.22 -20.67
N ARG A 353 35.46 -16.19 -21.81
CA ARG A 353 34.48 -17.20 -22.18
C ARG A 353 35.25 -18.50 -22.40
N PRO A 354 35.06 -19.58 -21.62
CA PRO A 354 35.29 -20.91 -22.13
C PRO A 354 33.97 -21.35 -22.79
N ASP A 355 34.11 -21.70 -24.07
CA ASP A 355 33.32 -22.59 -24.89
C ASP A 355 31.95 -23.10 -24.40
N GLU A 356 30.99 -22.99 -25.32
CA GLU A 356 29.71 -23.68 -25.44
C GLU A 356 29.47 -24.88 -24.50
N VAL A 357 28.33 -24.91 -23.81
CA VAL A 357 27.26 -25.91 -24.04
C VAL A 357 25.89 -25.32 -23.66
N ASN A 358 24.92 -25.53 -24.55
CA ASN A 358 23.50 -25.28 -24.41
C ASN A 358 22.82 -26.63 -24.09
N ASP A 359 22.22 -26.81 -22.91
CA ASP A 359 21.56 -28.09 -22.55
C ASP A 359 20.33 -27.92 -21.62
N GLY A 360 19.51 -26.89 -21.86
CA GLY A 360 18.25 -26.74 -21.14
C GLY A 360 18.37 -26.29 -19.68
N TRP A 361 19.53 -25.77 -19.25
CA TRP A 361 19.75 -25.23 -17.91
C TRP A 361 19.87 -23.70 -17.91
N SER A 362 19.19 -23.05 -16.96
CA SER A 362 19.34 -21.61 -16.66
C SER A 362 20.28 -21.41 -15.49
N ILE A 363 21.39 -20.69 -15.68
CA ILE A 363 22.39 -20.41 -14.64
C ILE A 363 22.15 -19.03 -14.03
N ASN A 364 22.15 -18.96 -12.71
CA ASN A 364 21.94 -17.75 -11.93
C ASN A 364 23.10 -17.57 -10.94
N ASN A 365 23.54 -16.33 -10.76
CA ASN A 365 24.56 -16.00 -9.76
C ASN A 365 23.91 -15.92 -8.37
N LEU A 366 24.63 -16.40 -7.35
CA LEU A 366 24.28 -16.21 -5.94
C LEU A 366 25.56 -16.22 -5.11
N HIS A 367 25.50 -15.91 -3.82
CA HIS A 367 26.61 -16.22 -2.91
C HIS A 367 26.05 -16.93 -1.70
N GLY A 368 26.71 -18.02 -1.31
CA GLY A 368 26.29 -18.78 -0.14
C GLY A 368 27.22 -19.92 0.20
N VAL A 369 26.76 -20.69 1.17
CA VAL A 369 27.38 -21.95 1.57
C VAL A 369 26.34 -23.05 1.43
N VAL A 370 26.67 -24.09 0.66
CA VAL A 370 25.91 -25.34 0.67
C VAL A 370 26.55 -26.30 1.64
N THR A 371 25.76 -26.89 2.54
CA THR A 371 26.20 -27.90 3.49
C THR A 371 25.61 -29.24 3.09
N VAL A 372 26.47 -30.23 2.82
CA VAL A 372 26.03 -31.58 2.48
C VAL A 372 25.35 -32.22 3.68
N ARG A 373 24.23 -32.92 3.47
CA ARG A 373 23.47 -33.59 4.53
C ARG A 373 24.17 -34.88 4.99
N ASP A 374 23.40 -35.95 5.18
CA ASP A 374 23.82 -37.17 5.89
C ASP A 374 24.75 -38.10 5.07
N GLU A 375 24.70 -38.05 3.74
CA GLU A 375 25.46 -38.92 2.85
C GLU A 375 26.32 -38.12 1.85
N ALA A 376 27.40 -38.75 1.36
CA ALA A 376 28.27 -38.10 0.39
C ALA A 376 27.50 -37.80 -0.91
N GLY A 377 27.49 -36.53 -1.33
CA GLY A 377 26.76 -36.09 -2.51
C GLY A 377 27.54 -36.39 -3.79
N PRO A 378 26.91 -37.00 -4.82
CA PRO A 378 27.53 -37.11 -6.13
C PRO A 378 27.69 -35.72 -6.76
N LEU A 379 28.79 -35.49 -7.46
CA LEU A 379 29.01 -34.26 -8.22
C LEU A 379 28.67 -34.46 -9.70
N TYR A 380 28.12 -33.43 -10.31
CA TYR A 380 27.72 -33.41 -11.71
C TYR A 380 28.60 -32.40 -12.47
N ASN A 381 29.03 -32.74 -13.68
CA ASN A 381 29.71 -31.80 -14.55
C ASN A 381 28.74 -30.81 -15.23
N ASP A 382 29.27 -29.92 -16.08
CA ASP A 382 28.46 -28.94 -16.80
C ASP A 382 27.41 -29.58 -17.73
N ASP A 383 27.66 -30.79 -18.25
CA ASP A 383 26.69 -31.59 -19.04
C ASP A 383 25.71 -32.42 -18.18
N ASN A 384 25.64 -32.15 -16.87
CA ASN A 384 24.82 -32.91 -15.91
C ASN A 384 25.15 -34.42 -15.83
N LYS A 385 26.41 -34.81 -16.08
CA LYS A 385 26.89 -36.18 -15.90
C LYS A 385 27.61 -36.33 -14.56
N ILE A 386 27.31 -37.40 -13.83
CA ILE A 386 27.97 -37.74 -12.58
C ILE A 386 29.48 -37.90 -12.82
N THR A 387 30.29 -37.22 -12.01
CA THR A 387 31.75 -37.31 -12.03
C THR A 387 32.23 -38.44 -11.11
N SER A 388 33.52 -38.78 -11.17
CA SER A 388 34.13 -39.75 -10.25
C SER A 388 34.39 -39.17 -8.84
N ARG A 389 34.00 -37.92 -8.58
CA ARG A 389 34.20 -37.22 -7.31
C ARG A 389 32.88 -37.09 -6.55
N SER A 390 32.98 -37.08 -5.23
CA SER A 390 31.87 -36.84 -4.32
C SER A 390 32.26 -35.81 -3.28
N ILE A 391 31.24 -35.18 -2.69
CA ILE A 391 31.39 -34.23 -1.60
C ILE A 391 31.00 -34.94 -0.30
N ASP A 392 31.85 -34.87 0.73
CA ASP A 392 31.62 -35.63 1.96
C ASP A 392 30.44 -35.06 2.77
N ALA A 393 29.70 -35.95 3.43
CA ALA A 393 28.59 -35.60 4.31
C ALA A 393 29.01 -34.54 5.37
N HIS A 394 28.10 -33.63 5.72
CA HIS A 394 28.30 -32.57 6.70
C HIS A 394 29.42 -31.55 6.40
N THR A 395 29.90 -31.49 5.16
CA THR A 395 30.90 -30.48 4.76
C THR A 395 30.23 -29.26 4.12
N GLY A 396 30.73 -28.06 4.47
CA GLY A 396 30.25 -26.79 3.94
C GLY A 396 31.12 -26.30 2.78
N TRP A 397 30.50 -25.92 1.68
CA TRP A 397 31.17 -25.49 0.45
C TRP A 397 30.64 -24.16 -0.02
N GLN A 398 31.56 -23.26 -0.38
CA GLN A 398 31.20 -21.99 -0.98
C GLN A 398 30.55 -22.25 -2.33
N THR A 399 29.43 -21.58 -2.56
CA THR A 399 28.74 -21.59 -3.84
C THR A 399 28.54 -20.16 -4.32
N ASP A 400 28.76 -19.97 -5.61
CA ASP A 400 28.65 -18.67 -6.26
C ASP A 400 27.62 -18.65 -7.39
N LYS A 401 27.04 -19.81 -7.71
CA LYS A 401 26.04 -20.00 -8.76
C LYS A 401 25.11 -21.15 -8.41
N TYR A 402 23.89 -21.07 -8.95
CA TYR A 402 23.02 -22.23 -9.08
C TYR A 402 22.49 -22.32 -10.50
N ARG A 403 22.07 -23.51 -10.90
CA ARG A 403 21.40 -23.76 -12.18
C ARG A 403 20.06 -24.44 -11.97
N ILE A 404 19.10 -24.13 -12.83
CA ILE A 404 17.75 -24.71 -12.86
C ILE A 404 17.56 -25.44 -14.19
N ASN A 405 17.10 -26.69 -14.18
CA ASN A 405 16.70 -27.39 -15.38
C ASN A 405 15.35 -26.84 -15.86
N ASN A 406 15.30 -26.33 -17.09
CA ASN A 406 14.12 -25.68 -17.63
C ASN A 406 12.97 -26.66 -17.93
N GLU A 407 13.24 -27.98 -17.98
CA GLU A 407 12.24 -29.04 -18.21
C GLU A 407 11.78 -29.70 -16.89
N SER A 408 12.71 -30.10 -16.02
CA SER A 408 12.40 -30.83 -14.78
C SER A 408 12.22 -29.94 -13.55
N GLY A 409 12.74 -28.71 -13.57
CA GLY A 409 12.78 -27.82 -12.40
C GLY A 409 13.85 -28.20 -11.37
N GLU A 410 14.71 -29.17 -11.67
CA GLU A 410 15.81 -29.57 -10.79
C GLU A 410 16.80 -28.42 -10.56
N ILE A 411 17.25 -28.26 -9.32
CA ILE A 411 18.19 -27.20 -8.92
C ILE A 411 19.51 -27.82 -8.49
N GLN A 412 20.62 -27.25 -8.98
CA GLN A 412 21.98 -27.60 -8.58
C GLN A 412 22.80 -26.37 -8.21
N TYR A 413 23.65 -26.51 -7.19
CA TYR A 413 24.58 -25.46 -6.73
C TYR A 413 25.99 -25.77 -7.18
N ARG A 414 26.71 -24.74 -7.63
CA ARG A 414 28.11 -24.89 -8.03
C ARG A 414 29.01 -24.96 -6.81
N VAL A 415 29.89 -25.95 -6.75
CA VAL A 415 30.86 -26.16 -5.66
C VAL A 415 32.31 -26.19 -6.15
N SER A 416 32.52 -26.23 -7.47
CA SER A 416 33.83 -26.12 -8.15
C SER A 416 33.63 -25.54 -9.56
N THR A 417 34.72 -25.23 -10.27
CA THR A 417 34.68 -24.58 -11.60
C THR A 417 33.72 -25.27 -12.59
N HIS A 418 33.67 -26.61 -12.54
CA HIS A 418 32.88 -27.47 -13.43
C HIS A 418 32.11 -28.55 -12.65
N GLU A 419 31.79 -28.31 -11.37
CA GLU A 419 31.07 -29.30 -10.56
C GLU A 419 29.92 -28.70 -9.77
N TRP A 420 28.82 -29.44 -9.82
CA TRP A 420 27.53 -29.06 -9.28
C TRP A 420 27.02 -30.16 -8.35
N VAL A 421 26.30 -29.78 -7.30
CA VAL A 421 25.63 -30.70 -6.37
C VAL A 421 24.13 -30.42 -6.38
N ASN A 422 23.30 -31.47 -6.36
CA ASN A 422 21.85 -31.31 -6.31
C ASN A 422 21.39 -30.67 -5.00
N SER A 423 20.38 -29.80 -5.12
CA SER A 423 19.74 -29.10 -3.99
C SER A 423 19.06 -30.03 -2.98
N ASP A 424 18.68 -31.25 -3.35
CA ASP A 424 18.10 -32.25 -2.45
C ASP A 424 19.15 -32.91 -1.53
N MET A 425 20.43 -32.80 -1.84
CA MET A 425 21.54 -33.35 -1.06
C MET A 425 22.17 -32.33 -0.10
N VAL A 426 21.81 -31.06 -0.21
CA VAL A 426 22.46 -29.98 0.53
C VAL A 426 21.45 -29.04 1.18
N ASP A 427 21.83 -28.47 2.31
CA ASP A 427 21.18 -27.30 2.88
C ASP A 427 21.91 -26.05 2.40
N PHE A 428 21.18 -25.15 1.75
CA PHE A 428 21.71 -23.88 1.28
C PHE A 428 21.49 -22.78 2.31
N VAL A 429 22.57 -22.13 2.72
CA VAL A 429 22.53 -20.87 3.45
C VAL A 429 23.02 -19.78 2.51
N GLN A 430 22.11 -18.89 2.13
CA GLN A 430 22.50 -17.67 1.42
C GLN A 430 23.37 -16.85 2.36
N THR A 431 24.62 -16.64 2.00
CA THR A 431 25.41 -15.59 2.63
C THR A 431 24.94 -14.32 1.96
N GLU A 432 24.30 -13.44 2.70
CA GLU A 432 23.78 -12.19 2.17
C GLU A 432 24.80 -11.58 1.20
N ALA A 433 24.37 -11.42 -0.06
CA ALA A 433 24.91 -10.34 -0.85
C ALA A 433 24.69 -9.10 0.02
N ASN A 434 25.78 -8.55 0.56
CA ASN A 434 25.76 -7.44 1.49
C ASN A 434 25.12 -6.23 0.78
N GLU A 435 23.79 -6.09 0.87
CA GLU A 435 23.09 -4.82 0.63
C GLU A 435 23.47 -3.88 1.78
N ALA A 436 24.61 -3.22 1.61
CA ALA A 436 24.90 -2.02 2.37
C ALA A 436 24.01 -0.90 1.80
N THR A 437 23.18 -0.30 2.63
CA THR A 437 22.53 0.96 2.27
C THR A 437 23.62 2.01 2.05
N SER A 438 23.51 2.82 1.00
CA SER A 438 24.46 3.91 0.66
C SER A 438 24.74 4.89 1.81
N GLU A 439 23.94 4.87 2.87
CA GLU A 439 24.08 5.73 4.04
C GLU A 439 25.28 5.40 4.93
N THR A 440 25.87 4.20 4.82
CA THR A 440 27.00 3.78 5.67
C THR A 440 28.33 3.59 4.96
N ALA A 441 28.34 3.65 3.62
CA ALA A 441 29.55 3.39 2.83
C ALA A 441 30.63 4.46 2.99
N MET A 442 31.90 4.04 2.85
CA MET A 442 33.03 4.95 2.78
C MET A 442 32.94 5.80 1.51
N THR A 443 33.10 7.11 1.65
CA THR A 443 33.07 8.09 0.56
C THR A 443 34.45 8.71 0.37
N ASN A 444 34.66 9.45 -0.74
CA ASN A 444 35.91 10.16 -1.02
C ASN A 444 37.18 9.28 -0.97
N ILE A 445 37.08 8.05 -1.47
CA ILE A 445 38.22 7.12 -1.54
C ILE A 445 39.26 7.70 -2.50
N THR A 446 40.47 7.96 -2.00
CA THR A 446 41.56 8.58 -2.75
C THR A 446 42.87 7.83 -2.56
N ASP A 447 43.65 7.70 -3.63
CA ASP A 447 45.00 7.14 -3.60
C ASP A 447 46.00 8.09 -2.96
N LEU A 448 46.80 7.57 -2.04
CA LEU A 448 47.90 8.27 -1.41
C LEU A 448 49.17 8.08 -2.26
N GLN A 449 49.78 9.19 -2.67
CA GLN A 449 51.01 9.17 -3.46
C GLN A 449 52.23 9.00 -2.56
N GLY A 450 53.09 8.02 -2.84
CA GLY A 450 54.29 7.73 -2.04
C GLY A 450 54.07 6.65 -0.98
N HIS A 451 55.06 6.46 -0.11
CA HIS A 451 55.01 5.44 0.94
C HIS A 451 54.50 6.04 2.26
N HIS A 452 53.30 5.64 2.67
CA HIS A 452 52.64 6.11 3.89
C HIS A 452 52.42 4.97 4.88
N VAL A 453 52.52 5.28 6.17
CA VAL A 453 52.32 4.32 7.25
C VAL A 453 51.43 4.90 8.32
N ILE A 454 50.43 4.13 8.74
CA ILE A 454 49.71 4.41 9.99
C ILE A 454 50.38 3.67 11.15
N SER A 455 50.53 4.35 12.28
CA SER A 455 51.04 3.77 13.53
C SER A 455 49.96 3.83 14.60
N LEU A 456 49.74 2.69 15.27
CA LEU A 456 48.75 2.56 16.34
C LEU A 456 49.45 2.69 17.69
N SER A 457 49.43 3.88 18.27
CA SER A 457 50.06 4.24 19.54
C SER A 457 49.03 4.51 20.64
N GLY A 458 49.36 4.22 21.89
CA GLY A 458 48.45 4.44 23.03
C GLY A 458 49.17 4.22 24.36
N ALA A 459 48.56 4.57 25.48
CA ALA A 459 49.10 4.23 26.80
C ALA A 459 48.64 2.85 27.30
N ASP A 460 47.53 2.35 26.73
CA ASP A 460 46.87 1.10 27.12
C ASP A 460 47.31 -0.05 26.20
N LYS A 461 47.94 -1.08 26.80
CA LYS A 461 48.48 -2.25 26.11
C LYS A 461 47.43 -3.20 25.57
N ASP A 462 46.21 -3.12 26.08
CA ASP A 462 45.10 -3.99 25.69
C ASP A 462 44.15 -3.29 24.70
N LYS A 463 44.45 -2.05 24.29
CA LYS A 463 43.66 -1.32 23.30
C LYS A 463 43.75 -2.00 21.93
N VAL A 464 42.60 -2.23 21.31
CA VAL A 464 42.47 -2.70 19.93
C VAL A 464 41.75 -1.66 19.08
N TYR A 465 42.09 -1.61 17.79
CA TYR A 465 41.52 -0.67 16.82
C TYR A 465 40.62 -1.43 15.84
N PRO A 466 39.31 -1.14 15.83
CA PRO A 466 38.36 -1.77 14.92
C PRO A 466 38.71 -1.57 13.45
N LEU A 467 38.49 -2.63 12.66
CA LEU A 467 38.51 -2.56 11.21
C LEU A 467 37.11 -2.47 10.64
N TYR A 468 36.98 -1.78 9.53
CA TYR A 468 35.75 -1.59 8.77
C TYR A 468 36.00 -1.96 7.32
N ASN A 469 34.97 -2.43 6.61
CA ASN A 469 35.07 -2.57 5.16
C ASN A 469 34.72 -1.27 4.43
N THR A 470 34.85 -1.27 3.10
CA THR A 470 34.54 -0.12 2.25
C THR A 470 33.06 0.30 2.34
N ASN A 471 32.19 -0.59 2.81
CA ASN A 471 30.77 -0.29 3.05
C ASN A 471 30.50 0.26 4.47
N GLY A 472 31.54 0.56 5.26
CA GLY A 472 31.39 1.08 6.62
C GLY A 472 31.01 0.06 7.69
N LYS A 473 30.90 -1.22 7.33
CA LYS A 473 30.58 -2.29 8.27
C LYS A 473 31.81 -2.67 9.08
N LYS A 474 31.67 -2.66 10.40
CA LYS A 474 32.70 -3.14 11.34
C LYS A 474 32.95 -4.64 11.16
N LEU A 475 34.22 -5.03 11.05
CA LEU A 475 34.68 -6.40 10.92
C LEU A 475 34.90 -7.03 12.30
N THR A 476 34.97 -8.36 12.34
CA THR A 476 35.29 -9.12 13.57
C THR A 476 36.76 -9.04 13.95
N ARG A 477 37.62 -8.61 13.03
CA ARG A 477 39.06 -8.47 13.20
C ARG A 477 39.43 -7.05 13.66
N ASN A 478 40.46 -6.94 14.48
CA ASN A 478 40.97 -5.66 15.00
C ASN A 478 42.50 -5.62 14.86
N LEU A 479 43.07 -4.41 14.89
CA LEU A 479 44.50 -4.21 14.96
C LEU A 479 44.95 -3.97 16.40
N GLY A 480 46.05 -4.61 16.80
CA GLY A 480 46.65 -4.41 18.11
C GLY A 480 47.43 -3.10 18.18
N GLN A 481 47.42 -2.47 19.36
CA GLN A 481 48.29 -1.34 19.67
C GLN A 481 49.78 -1.74 19.56
N GLY A 482 50.63 -0.79 19.14
CA GLY A 482 52.06 -0.98 18.86
C GLY A 482 52.36 -1.48 17.45
N SER A 483 51.34 -1.75 16.62
CA SER A 483 51.53 -2.14 15.22
C SER A 483 51.59 -0.93 14.28
N ALA A 484 52.21 -1.14 13.11
CA ALA A 484 52.29 -0.17 12.04
C ALA A 484 51.91 -0.84 10.71
N TRP A 485 51.13 -0.14 9.90
CA TRP A 485 50.54 -0.67 8.66
C TRP A 485 50.77 0.28 7.51
N GLN A 486 51.22 -0.26 6.38
CA GLN A 486 51.29 0.51 5.15
C GLN A 486 49.86 0.86 4.72
N THR A 487 49.67 2.11 4.29
CA THR A 487 48.40 2.58 3.75
C THR A 487 48.64 3.19 2.38
N ASP A 488 47.74 2.88 1.45
CA ASP A 488 47.79 3.37 0.08
C ASP A 488 46.55 4.18 -0.30
N LYS A 489 45.50 4.16 0.54
CA LYS A 489 44.28 4.92 0.33
C LYS A 489 43.77 5.56 1.61
N GLN A 490 43.06 6.67 1.45
CA GLN A 490 42.25 7.28 2.51
C GLN A 490 40.80 7.45 2.03
N ALA A 491 39.86 7.48 2.96
CA ALA A 491 38.44 7.72 2.69
C ALA A 491 37.79 8.49 3.86
N THR A 492 36.50 8.79 3.71
CA THR A 492 35.65 9.41 4.74
C THR A 492 34.52 8.44 5.09
N ASP A 493 34.35 8.09 6.37
CA ASP A 493 33.23 7.27 6.79
C ASP A 493 31.91 8.07 6.87
N SER A 494 30.80 7.39 7.13
CA SER A 494 29.47 8.02 7.22
C SER A 494 29.32 9.02 8.37
N GLU A 495 30.24 9.00 9.34
CA GLU A 495 30.30 9.94 10.46
C GLU A 495 31.21 11.15 10.14
N GLY A 496 31.82 11.20 8.95
CA GLY A 496 32.73 12.25 8.52
C GLY A 496 34.18 12.06 8.99
N ASN A 497 34.54 10.91 9.55
CA ASN A 497 35.90 10.64 10.02
C ASN A 497 36.79 10.17 8.86
N THR A 498 38.06 10.58 8.88
CA THR A 498 39.06 10.04 7.97
C THR A 498 39.40 8.59 8.33
N VAL A 499 39.46 7.72 7.33
CA VAL A 499 39.90 6.32 7.48
C VAL A 499 41.03 6.00 6.51
N TYR A 500 41.88 5.04 6.89
CA TYR A 500 43.02 4.60 6.08
C TYR A 500 42.95 3.10 5.80
N ARG A 501 43.29 2.72 4.57
CA ARG A 501 43.24 1.32 4.15
C ARG A 501 44.47 0.57 4.62
N VAL A 502 44.27 -0.59 5.23
CA VAL A 502 45.35 -1.47 5.73
C VAL A 502 45.38 -2.84 5.04
N SER A 503 44.34 -3.16 4.27
CA SER A 503 44.20 -4.36 3.44
C SER A 503 43.16 -4.13 2.33
N THR A 504 42.99 -5.07 1.41
CA THR A 504 42.14 -4.95 0.21
C THR A 504 40.78 -4.28 0.46
N ASP A 505 40.10 -4.65 1.56
CA ASP A 505 38.81 -4.11 1.97
C ASP A 505 38.75 -3.89 3.50
N GLU A 506 39.85 -3.42 4.09
CA GLU A 506 39.90 -3.13 5.52
C GLU A 506 40.46 -1.74 5.79
N TRP A 507 39.72 -1.00 6.61
CA TRP A 507 39.94 0.40 6.90
C TRP A 507 39.97 0.61 8.40
N VAL A 508 40.85 1.48 8.86
CA VAL A 508 40.91 1.90 10.27
C VAL A 508 40.69 3.40 10.38
N ARG A 509 39.90 3.80 11.37
CA ARG A 509 39.57 5.22 11.62
C ARG A 509 40.79 5.97 12.17
N LEU A 510 40.97 7.21 11.71
CA LEU A 510 41.90 8.15 12.31
C LEU A 510 41.29 8.68 13.61
N GLU A 511 41.73 8.12 14.72
CA GLU A 511 41.25 8.46 16.06
C GLU A 511 42.42 8.65 17.04
N ALA A 512 42.11 8.94 18.32
CA ALA A 512 43.11 9.05 19.37
C ALA A 512 43.98 7.78 19.45
N GLY A 513 45.27 7.95 19.15
CA GLY A 513 46.23 6.86 19.11
C GLY A 513 46.47 6.27 17.71
N VAL A 514 45.87 6.80 16.65
CA VAL A 514 46.25 6.48 15.27
C VAL A 514 46.98 7.69 14.70
N SER A 515 48.21 7.49 14.23
CA SER A 515 49.00 8.55 13.60
C SER A 515 49.38 8.17 12.18
N PHE A 516 49.10 9.06 11.23
CA PHE A 516 49.52 8.96 9.84
C PHE A 516 50.90 9.61 9.65
N LYS A 517 51.79 8.96 8.88
CA LYS A 517 53.15 9.43 8.58
C LYS A 517 53.52 9.27 7.13
#